data_AF-A0A918N322-F1
#
_entry.id   AF-A0A918N322-F1
#
_cell.length_a   1.000
_cell.length_b   1.000
_cell.length_c   1.000
_cell.angle_alpha   90.00
_cell.angle_beta   90.00
_cell.angle_gamma   90.00
#
_symmetry.space_group_name_H-M   'P 1'
#
loop_
_entity.id
_entity.type
_entity.pdbx_description
1 polymer ?
#
loop_
_entity_poly.entity_id
_entity_poly.type
_entity_poly.pdbx_seq_one_letter_code
_entity_poly.pdbx_strand_id
1 'polypeptide(L)'
;MKKTLGKPENWQDFESLCKKLWGEIWQIPNKIKKNGRLGQEQAGVDVYGKPKGENQYWGIQAKGKDDYTNAKLTESEITKEIEKAKTFEPNLAVYIIASSTNKDSKIEKFVRIKDIENQKNGSFEILLFCWEDIVDLIEENPDTYNWYLNGIGQKGRFDFDISFNDLQESLTLNPIFEKTITKYKMTPKSDSELLMESLNSNRLSLDFYQNLLNPFGSNRINKSWVDFELVMENKGSIVLEDWRLIIKFKEGVTRLDNGSPMFPKLSLTEFIDDETKTITYRPIDNNPLIQKDNRYFEISLLPEPNSEKIIFEWELLARDFNKSGNAEIRIEPEYVEKIEYEEVNKQSDLKDDKINISYYVVEKEKKK
;
A
#
# COMPACT_ATOMS: atom_id res chain seq x y z
N MET A 1 -0.50 28.53 9.99
CA MET A 1 0.58 28.59 8.98
C MET A 1 -0.05 28.28 7.63
N LYS A 2 -0.02 29.20 6.66
CA LYS A 2 -0.50 28.90 5.29
C LYS A 2 0.42 27.82 4.72
N LYS A 3 -0.11 26.63 4.43
CA LYS A 3 0.60 25.60 3.65
C LYS A 3 0.78 26.18 2.25
N THR A 4 1.96 26.67 1.92
CA THR A 4 2.26 27.12 0.55
C THR A 4 2.33 25.91 -0.37
N LEU A 5 1.46 25.86 -1.39
CA LEU A 5 1.54 24.83 -2.42
C LEU A 5 2.91 24.92 -3.12
N GLY A 6 3.68 23.84 -3.09
CA GLY A 6 4.96 23.74 -3.81
C GLY A 6 4.72 23.64 -5.31
N LYS A 7 5.67 24.07 -6.14
CA LYS A 7 5.55 24.03 -7.61
C LYS A 7 5.71 22.61 -8.16
N PRO A 8 5.17 22.30 -9.36
CA PRO A 8 5.44 21.02 -10.03
C PRO A 8 6.92 20.86 -10.35
N GLU A 9 7.44 19.63 -10.21
CA GLU A 9 8.87 19.32 -10.35
C GLU A 9 9.37 19.37 -11.80
N ASN A 10 8.48 19.10 -12.76
CA ASN A 10 8.80 19.11 -14.17
C ASN A 10 7.69 19.80 -14.98
N TRP A 11 8.04 20.14 -16.22
CA TRP A 11 7.14 20.90 -17.10
C TRP A 11 5.94 20.07 -17.57
N GLN A 12 6.04 18.74 -17.64
CA GLN A 12 4.92 17.86 -18.02
C GLN A 12 3.82 17.83 -16.95
N ASP A 13 4.23 17.84 -15.68
CA ASP A 13 3.32 17.90 -14.53
C ASP A 13 2.67 19.29 -14.45
N PHE A 14 3.43 20.35 -14.74
CA PHE A 14 2.88 21.71 -14.84
C PHE A 14 1.87 21.85 -15.99
N GLU A 15 2.11 21.24 -17.15
CA GLU A 15 1.13 21.21 -18.25
C GLU A 15 -0.13 20.41 -17.85
N SER A 16 0.04 19.31 -17.11
CA SER A 16 -1.07 18.51 -16.60
C SER A 16 -1.90 19.27 -15.56
N LEU A 17 -1.23 20.04 -14.69
CA LEU A 17 -1.86 20.99 -13.77
C LEU A 17 -2.72 22.00 -14.52
N CYS A 18 -2.15 22.66 -15.53
CA CYS A 18 -2.88 23.65 -16.32
C CYS A 18 -4.14 23.03 -16.94
N LYS A 19 -4.01 21.84 -17.56
CA LYS A 19 -5.17 21.13 -18.12
C LYS A 19 -6.24 20.84 -17.06
N LYS A 20 -5.87 20.39 -15.86
CA LYS A 20 -6.84 20.09 -14.79
C LYS A 20 -7.52 21.36 -14.28
N LEU A 21 -6.72 22.38 -13.94
CA LEU A 21 -7.17 23.66 -13.39
C LEU A 21 -8.14 24.37 -14.32
N TRP A 22 -7.71 24.68 -15.55
CA TRP A 22 -8.56 25.37 -16.50
C TRP A 22 -9.70 24.49 -17.01
N GLY A 23 -9.60 23.15 -16.93
CA GLY A 23 -10.72 22.25 -17.17
C GLY A 23 -11.89 22.45 -16.21
N GLU A 24 -11.59 22.71 -14.94
CA GLU A 24 -12.57 23.02 -13.90
C GLU A 24 -13.11 24.46 -14.05
N ILE A 25 -12.21 25.45 -14.13
CA ILE A 25 -12.57 26.87 -14.27
C ILE A 25 -13.47 27.09 -15.49
N TRP A 26 -13.12 26.50 -16.63
CA TRP A 26 -13.90 26.61 -17.85
C TRP A 26 -15.14 25.70 -17.89
N GLN A 27 -15.38 24.91 -16.85
CA GLN A 27 -16.47 23.93 -16.73
C GLN A 27 -16.51 22.93 -17.90
N ILE A 28 -15.34 22.49 -18.36
CA ILE A 28 -15.18 21.55 -19.48
C ILE A 28 -14.13 20.45 -19.21
N PRO A 29 -14.20 19.74 -18.07
CA PRO A 29 -13.15 18.80 -17.65
C PRO A 29 -12.85 17.71 -18.70
N ASN A 30 -13.85 17.32 -19.50
CA ASN A 30 -13.71 16.27 -20.52
C ASN A 30 -13.40 16.81 -21.93
N LYS A 31 -13.52 18.12 -22.17
CA LYS A 31 -13.30 18.75 -23.49
C LYS A 31 -11.99 19.52 -23.58
N ILE A 32 -11.38 19.90 -22.46
CA ILE A 32 -10.02 20.46 -22.47
C ILE A 32 -8.99 19.38 -22.83
N LYS A 33 -8.04 19.71 -23.71
CA LYS A 33 -7.05 18.75 -24.27
C LYS A 33 -5.65 19.35 -24.27
N LYS A 34 -4.64 18.49 -24.10
CA LYS A 34 -3.25 18.81 -24.45
C LYS A 34 -3.10 18.77 -25.96
N ASN A 35 -2.30 19.67 -26.52
CA ASN A 35 -2.12 19.82 -27.95
C ASN A 35 -0.95 18.96 -28.44
N GLY A 36 -1.24 17.97 -29.29
CA GLY A 36 -0.21 17.13 -29.91
C GLY A 36 0.65 16.31 -28.93
N ARG A 37 1.70 15.69 -29.47
CA ARG A 37 2.77 14.99 -28.72
C ARG A 37 4.04 15.82 -28.68
N LEU A 38 4.90 15.53 -27.73
CA LEU A 38 6.26 16.06 -27.63
C LEU A 38 7.00 16.02 -28.98
N GLY A 39 7.52 17.17 -29.42
CA GLY A 39 8.26 17.32 -30.67
C GLY A 39 7.42 17.61 -31.92
N GLN A 40 6.09 17.69 -31.80
CA GLN A 40 5.23 18.19 -32.88
C GLN A 40 5.12 19.72 -32.82
N GLU A 41 4.89 20.35 -33.97
CA GLU A 41 4.57 21.77 -34.02
C GLU A 41 3.18 21.99 -33.40
N GLN A 42 3.14 22.71 -32.28
CA GLN A 42 1.92 22.93 -31.48
C GLN A 42 1.42 24.38 -31.55
N ALA A 43 1.91 25.17 -32.51
CA ALA A 43 1.59 26.59 -32.65
C ALA A 43 1.73 27.38 -31.33
N GLY A 44 2.66 27.01 -30.44
CA GLY A 44 2.82 27.67 -29.14
C GLY A 44 1.60 27.56 -28.22
N VAL A 45 0.80 26.50 -28.35
CA VAL A 45 -0.35 26.20 -27.50
C VAL A 45 -0.22 24.77 -26.98
N ASP A 46 0.03 24.60 -25.68
CA ASP A 46 0.21 23.28 -25.06
C ASP A 46 -1.12 22.66 -24.63
N VAL A 47 -2.10 23.48 -24.23
CA VAL A 47 -3.44 23.05 -23.82
C VAL A 47 -4.48 23.94 -24.48
N TYR A 48 -5.61 23.37 -24.90
CA TYR A 48 -6.69 24.13 -25.50
C TYR A 48 -8.06 23.55 -25.16
N GLY A 49 -9.09 24.40 -25.30
CA GLY A 49 -10.48 24.03 -25.10
C GLY A 49 -11.42 25.16 -25.49
N LYS A 50 -12.72 24.89 -25.50
CA LYS A 50 -13.75 25.93 -25.64
C LYS A 50 -14.48 26.05 -24.30
N PRO A 51 -14.31 27.16 -23.56
CA PRO A 51 -15.01 27.34 -22.30
C PRO A 51 -16.52 27.18 -22.44
N LYS A 52 -17.18 26.75 -21.36
CA LYS A 52 -18.63 26.55 -21.38
C LYS A 52 -19.35 27.86 -21.65
N GLY A 53 -20.09 27.91 -22.77
CA GLY A 53 -20.80 29.11 -23.23
C GLY A 53 -20.07 29.85 -24.36
N GLU A 54 -18.80 29.54 -24.61
CA GLU A 54 -17.99 30.15 -25.66
C GLU A 54 -17.98 29.31 -26.94
N ASN A 55 -17.89 29.98 -28.09
CA ASN A 55 -17.85 29.31 -29.40
C ASN A 55 -16.44 29.22 -29.99
N GLN A 56 -15.50 29.98 -29.46
CA GLN A 56 -14.10 30.05 -29.91
C GLN A 56 -13.16 29.30 -28.96
N TYR A 57 -12.00 28.92 -29.46
CA TYR A 57 -10.98 28.23 -28.66
C TYR A 57 -10.19 29.20 -27.81
N TRP A 58 -9.87 28.74 -26.61
CA TRP A 58 -8.89 29.36 -25.73
C TRP A 58 -7.68 28.43 -25.67
N GLY A 59 -6.49 29.01 -25.77
CA GLY A 59 -5.22 28.30 -25.75
C GLY A 59 -4.41 28.67 -24.51
N ILE A 60 -3.61 27.73 -24.01
CA ILE A 60 -2.71 27.91 -22.89
C ILE A 60 -1.32 27.44 -23.30
N GLN A 61 -0.32 28.26 -23.08
CA GLN A 61 1.08 27.88 -23.08
C GLN A 61 1.56 27.76 -21.63
N ALA A 62 1.96 26.55 -21.25
CA ALA A 62 2.49 26.19 -19.95
C ALA A 62 4.03 26.26 -19.96
N LYS A 63 4.58 27.27 -19.27
CA LYS A 63 6.02 27.44 -19.07
C LYS A 63 6.42 27.02 -17.66
N GLY A 64 6.61 25.71 -17.50
CA GLY A 64 7.25 25.14 -16.31
C GLY A 64 8.75 25.44 -16.31
N LYS A 65 9.20 26.23 -15.34
CA LYS A 65 10.61 26.44 -15.01
C LYS A 65 10.88 25.69 -13.70
N ASP A 66 11.97 24.94 -13.64
CA ASP A 66 12.35 24.26 -12.40
C ASP A 66 12.83 25.29 -11.36
N ASP A 67 12.72 24.94 -10.07
CA ASP A 67 13.22 25.81 -9.00
C ASP A 67 14.77 25.81 -8.91
N TYR A 68 15.44 24.85 -9.57
CA TYR A 68 16.90 24.69 -9.50
C TYR A 68 17.68 25.62 -10.46
N THR A 69 17.06 26.04 -11.56
CA THR A 69 17.70 26.85 -12.62
C THR A 69 17.45 28.35 -12.47
N ASN A 70 16.58 28.77 -11.54
CA ASN A 70 16.18 30.18 -11.36
C ASN A 70 15.73 30.85 -12.69
N ALA A 71 15.28 30.04 -13.65
CA ALA A 71 14.99 30.51 -14.99
C ALA A 71 13.75 31.41 -14.98
N LYS A 72 13.92 32.66 -15.43
CA LYS A 72 12.84 33.65 -15.51
C LYS A 72 12.15 33.62 -16.87
N LEU A 73 10.87 33.95 -16.90
CA LEU A 73 10.17 34.25 -18.14
C LEU A 73 10.72 35.56 -18.74
N THR A 74 11.00 35.58 -20.03
CA THR A 74 11.59 36.75 -20.72
C THR A 74 10.65 37.33 -21.77
N GLU A 75 10.79 38.63 -22.05
CA GLU A 75 10.01 39.33 -23.08
C GLU A 75 10.17 38.71 -24.48
N SER A 76 11.38 38.24 -24.81
CA SER A 76 11.65 37.57 -26.08
C SER A 76 10.95 36.21 -26.17
N GLU A 77 10.95 35.44 -25.07
CA GLU A 77 10.22 34.17 -25.02
C GLU A 77 8.72 34.40 -25.20
N ILE A 78 8.14 35.36 -24.47
CA ILE A 78 6.72 35.73 -24.59
C ILE A 78 6.37 36.13 -26.02
N THR A 79 7.16 37.01 -26.63
CA THR A 79 6.91 37.47 -28.00
C THR A 79 6.92 36.31 -28.99
N LYS A 80 7.88 35.38 -28.85
CA LYS A 80 7.96 34.20 -29.72
C LYS A 80 6.74 33.30 -29.59
N GLU A 81 6.25 33.06 -28.36
CA GLU A 81 5.08 32.20 -28.18
C GLU A 81 3.78 32.87 -28.68
N ILE A 82 3.63 34.18 -28.50
CA ILE A 82 2.50 34.94 -29.07
C ILE A 82 2.48 34.83 -30.59
N GLU A 83 3.61 35.01 -31.27
CA GLU A 83 3.66 34.91 -32.74
C GLU A 83 3.36 33.50 -33.23
N LYS A 84 3.76 32.45 -32.50
CA LYS A 84 3.36 31.07 -32.83
C LYS A 84 1.86 30.87 -32.61
N ALA A 85 1.29 31.37 -31.53
CA ALA A 85 -0.13 31.20 -31.22
C ALA A 85 -1.05 31.85 -32.28
N LYS A 86 -0.56 32.83 -33.04
CA LYS A 86 -1.28 33.40 -34.20
C LYS A 86 -1.48 32.40 -35.34
N THR A 87 -0.69 31.33 -35.42
CA THR A 87 -0.85 30.28 -36.43
C THR A 87 -1.73 29.13 -35.95
N PHE A 88 -2.30 29.21 -34.73
CA PHE A 88 -3.21 28.19 -34.21
C PHE A 88 -4.52 28.19 -35.00
N GLU A 89 -4.87 27.05 -35.58
CA GLU A 89 -6.11 26.87 -36.33
C GLU A 89 -7.08 25.89 -35.64
N PRO A 90 -8.36 26.27 -35.51
CA PRO A 90 -8.95 27.57 -35.85
C PRO A 90 -8.60 28.66 -34.81
N ASN A 91 -8.63 29.94 -35.23
CA ASN A 91 -8.18 31.08 -34.43
C ASN A 91 -8.68 31.09 -32.98
N LEU A 92 -7.77 31.42 -32.06
CA LEU A 92 -8.07 31.62 -30.65
C LEU A 92 -8.88 32.90 -30.43
N ALA A 93 -9.68 32.91 -29.35
CA ALA A 93 -10.24 34.13 -28.77
C ALA A 93 -9.37 34.65 -27.62
N VAL A 94 -8.82 33.74 -26.81
CA VAL A 94 -7.95 34.06 -25.67
C VAL A 94 -6.74 33.14 -25.67
N TYR A 95 -5.58 33.70 -25.36
CA TYR A 95 -4.31 33.01 -25.20
C TYR A 95 -3.73 33.28 -23.82
N ILE A 96 -3.57 32.21 -23.04
CA ILE A 96 -3.09 32.26 -21.67
C ILE A 96 -1.62 31.82 -21.65
N ILE A 97 -0.76 32.65 -21.07
CA ILE A 97 0.61 32.28 -20.72
C ILE A 97 0.60 31.93 -19.23
N ALA A 98 0.71 30.64 -18.92
CA ALA A 98 0.81 30.14 -17.55
C ALA A 98 2.27 29.84 -17.22
N SER A 99 2.81 30.33 -16.11
CA SER A 99 4.20 30.09 -15.72
C SER A 99 4.36 29.74 -14.24
N SER A 100 5.24 28.78 -13.94
CA SER A 100 5.63 28.44 -12.57
C SER A 100 6.62 29.45 -11.94
N THR A 101 6.99 30.51 -12.66
CA THR A 101 7.80 31.60 -12.10
C THR A 101 6.95 32.53 -11.25
N ASN A 102 7.59 33.14 -10.26
CA ASN A 102 6.97 34.20 -9.46
C ASN A 102 6.68 35.44 -10.31
N LYS A 103 5.74 36.27 -9.84
CA LYS A 103 5.38 37.54 -10.49
C LYS A 103 6.58 38.45 -10.74
N ASP A 104 6.63 39.06 -11.93
CA ASP A 104 7.58 40.11 -12.28
C ASP A 104 6.84 41.29 -12.92
N SER A 105 6.82 42.42 -12.21
CA SER A 105 6.12 43.64 -12.63
C SER A 105 6.49 44.15 -14.03
N LYS A 106 7.72 43.90 -14.51
CA LYS A 106 8.16 44.28 -15.86
C LYS A 106 7.50 43.39 -16.89
N ILE A 107 7.47 42.08 -16.64
CA ILE A 107 6.82 41.09 -17.52
C ILE A 107 5.31 41.31 -17.55
N GLU A 108 4.66 41.54 -16.40
CA GLU A 108 3.23 41.83 -16.37
C GLU A 108 2.89 43.10 -17.17
N LYS A 109 3.69 44.17 -17.02
CA LYS A 109 3.52 45.39 -17.82
C LYS A 109 3.71 45.11 -19.32
N PHE A 110 4.71 44.31 -19.67
CA PHE A 110 4.98 43.93 -21.05
C PHE A 110 3.80 43.16 -21.68
N VAL A 111 3.25 42.17 -20.97
CA VAL A 111 2.09 41.40 -21.46
C VAL A 111 0.87 42.30 -21.63
N ARG A 112 0.58 43.20 -20.69
CA ARG A 112 -0.54 44.17 -20.84
C ARG A 112 -0.42 45.04 -22.08
N ILE A 113 0.79 45.47 -22.44
CA ILE A 113 1.03 46.26 -23.66
C ILE A 113 0.81 45.37 -24.90
N LYS A 114 1.35 44.14 -24.89
CA LYS A 114 1.21 43.20 -26.00
C LYS A 114 -0.23 42.78 -26.25
N ASP A 115 -1.01 42.60 -25.19
CA ASP A 115 -2.44 42.33 -25.29
C ASP A 115 -3.18 43.45 -26.06
N ILE A 116 -2.99 44.71 -25.65
CA ILE A 116 -3.59 45.87 -26.34
C ILE A 116 -3.16 45.93 -27.82
N GLU A 117 -1.89 45.69 -28.12
CA GLU A 117 -1.38 45.64 -29.49
C GLU A 117 -2.02 44.49 -30.30
N ASN A 118 -2.15 43.31 -29.71
CA ASN A 118 -2.66 42.12 -30.38
C ASN A 118 -4.17 42.24 -30.68
N GLN A 119 -4.95 42.71 -29.71
CA GLN A 119 -6.39 42.94 -29.88
C GLN A 119 -6.69 44.04 -30.90
N LYS A 120 -5.90 45.13 -30.93
CA LYS A 120 -6.04 46.19 -31.95
C LYS A 120 -5.86 45.68 -33.38
N ASN A 121 -5.08 44.62 -33.55
CA ASN A 121 -4.87 43.96 -34.84
C ASN A 121 -5.95 42.91 -35.16
N GLY A 122 -7.02 42.82 -34.37
CA GLY A 122 -8.11 41.86 -34.55
C GLY A 122 -7.74 40.42 -34.19
N SER A 123 -6.69 40.22 -33.38
CA SER A 123 -6.26 38.91 -32.89
C SER A 123 -6.86 38.62 -31.50
N PHE A 124 -6.36 37.59 -30.81
CA PHE A 124 -6.83 37.14 -29.50
C PHE A 124 -6.39 38.03 -28.33
N GLU A 125 -7.12 37.96 -27.22
CA GLU A 125 -6.71 38.49 -25.91
C GLU A 125 -5.55 37.68 -25.32
N ILE A 126 -4.64 38.33 -24.61
CA ILE A 126 -3.48 37.70 -23.97
C ILE A 126 -3.54 37.87 -22.45
N LEU A 127 -3.53 36.76 -21.72
CA LEU A 127 -3.51 36.73 -20.27
C LEU A 127 -2.20 36.12 -19.74
N LEU A 128 -1.74 36.58 -18.58
CA LEU A 128 -0.58 36.03 -17.87
C LEU A 128 -1.02 35.55 -16.49
N PHE A 129 -0.67 34.31 -16.14
CA PHE A 129 -0.81 33.76 -14.79
C PHE A 129 0.55 33.27 -14.31
N CYS A 130 1.09 33.95 -13.29
CA CYS A 130 2.29 33.53 -12.59
C CYS A 130 1.95 32.53 -11.47
N TRP A 131 2.96 31.96 -10.82
CA TRP A 131 2.74 30.90 -9.83
C TRP A 131 1.78 31.33 -8.72
N GLU A 132 1.91 32.56 -8.23
CA GLU A 132 1.03 33.08 -7.18
C GLU A 132 -0.43 33.16 -7.65
N ASP A 133 -0.70 33.58 -8.89
CA ASP A 133 -2.06 33.59 -9.45
C ASP A 133 -2.62 32.18 -9.60
N ILE A 134 -1.78 31.25 -10.04
CA ILE A 134 -2.16 29.84 -10.22
C ILE A 134 -2.49 29.21 -8.87
N VAL A 135 -1.73 29.52 -7.82
CA VAL A 135 -2.01 29.04 -6.45
C VAL A 135 -3.36 29.56 -5.97
N ASP A 136 -3.64 30.85 -6.14
CA ASP A 136 -4.93 31.43 -5.77
C ASP A 136 -6.07 30.72 -6.53
N LEU A 137 -5.91 30.50 -7.84
CA LEU A 137 -6.88 29.75 -8.64
C LEU A 137 -7.03 28.29 -8.15
N ILE A 138 -5.95 27.60 -7.77
CA ILE A 138 -6.04 26.24 -7.25
C ILE A 138 -6.81 26.23 -5.92
N GLU A 139 -6.55 27.17 -5.01
CA GLU A 139 -7.26 27.27 -3.72
C GLU A 139 -8.75 27.57 -3.90
N GLU A 140 -9.13 28.29 -4.96
CA GLU A 140 -10.53 28.63 -5.29
C GLU A 140 -11.29 27.50 -6.01
N ASN A 141 -10.60 26.45 -6.49
CA ASN A 141 -11.16 25.39 -7.32
C ASN A 141 -10.98 24.00 -6.66
N PRO A 142 -12.00 23.50 -5.91
CA PRO A 142 -11.86 22.32 -5.05
C PRO A 142 -11.47 21.02 -5.76
N ASP A 143 -11.94 20.76 -6.98
CA ASP A 143 -11.59 19.51 -7.68
C ASP A 143 -10.11 19.50 -8.06
N THR A 144 -9.58 20.66 -8.43
CA THR A 144 -8.17 20.86 -8.76
C THR A 144 -7.34 20.90 -7.50
N TYR A 145 -7.78 21.56 -6.42
CA TYR A 145 -7.11 21.53 -5.13
C TYR A 145 -6.93 20.09 -4.63
N ASN A 146 -8.01 19.31 -4.61
CA ASN A 146 -7.98 17.92 -4.21
C ASN A 146 -7.11 17.08 -5.15
N TRP A 147 -7.21 17.29 -6.47
CA TRP A 147 -6.33 16.61 -7.41
C TRP A 147 -4.86 17.04 -7.26
N TYR A 148 -4.57 18.28 -6.87
CA TYR A 148 -3.23 18.79 -6.63
C TYR A 148 -2.60 18.11 -5.42
N LEU A 149 -3.36 18.02 -4.34
CA LEU A 149 -2.96 17.31 -3.12
C LEU A 149 -2.81 15.80 -3.35
N ASN A 150 -3.65 15.21 -4.20
CA ASN A 150 -3.69 13.75 -4.41
C ASN A 150 -2.91 13.25 -5.65
N GLY A 151 -2.52 14.13 -6.59
CA GLY A 151 -2.20 13.73 -7.97
C GLY A 151 -0.83 14.14 -8.50
N ILE A 152 -0.31 15.34 -8.17
CA ILE A 152 1.00 15.81 -8.66
C ILE A 152 2.17 15.34 -7.78
N GLY A 153 1.88 14.87 -6.56
CA GLY A 153 2.89 14.50 -5.58
C GLY A 153 2.66 13.15 -4.92
N GLN A 154 2.17 12.12 -5.61
CA GLN A 154 2.03 10.78 -5.00
C GLN A 154 2.89 9.68 -5.60
N LYS A 155 3.48 9.83 -6.79
CA LYS A 155 4.54 8.89 -7.21
C LYS A 155 5.85 9.25 -6.49
N GLY A 156 6.16 8.53 -5.42
CA GLY A 156 7.43 8.63 -4.65
C GLY A 156 7.38 9.51 -3.39
N ARG A 157 6.23 10.09 -3.06
CA ARG A 157 6.09 10.99 -1.90
C ARG A 157 5.60 10.26 -0.65
N PHE A 158 4.51 9.51 -0.80
CA PHE A 158 4.12 8.48 0.15
C PHE A 158 4.30 7.13 -0.53
N ASP A 159 5.05 6.25 0.11
CA ASP A 159 5.12 4.86 -0.30
C ASP A 159 5.39 4.03 0.94
N PHE A 160 4.87 2.82 0.94
CA PHE A 160 4.95 1.90 2.07
C PHE A 160 5.02 0.49 1.54
N ASP A 161 5.89 -0.31 2.11
CA ASP A 161 5.98 -1.71 1.75
C ASP A 161 6.18 -2.56 3.00
N ILE A 162 5.83 -3.84 2.86
CA ILE A 162 6.12 -4.85 3.86
C ILE A 162 7.16 -5.82 3.34
N SER A 163 7.98 -6.30 4.24
CA SER A 163 8.97 -7.34 3.98
C SER A 163 9.10 -8.22 5.23
N PHE A 164 9.88 -9.29 5.12
CA PHE A 164 10.07 -10.29 6.15
C PHE A 164 11.53 -10.32 6.55
N ASN A 165 11.86 -10.68 7.80
CA ASN A 165 13.21 -11.07 8.27
C ASN A 165 14.38 -10.39 7.52
N ASP A 166 14.94 -9.29 8.06
CA ASP A 166 16.03 -8.56 7.42
C ASP A 166 15.69 -8.05 5.99
N LEU A 167 14.47 -7.54 5.76
CA LEU A 167 14.00 -6.91 4.51
C LEU A 167 13.91 -7.86 3.28
N GLN A 168 13.66 -9.14 3.48
CA GLN A 168 13.40 -10.11 2.42
C GLN A 168 11.99 -9.98 1.85
N GLU A 169 11.86 -10.05 0.53
CA GLU A 169 10.56 -9.97 -0.17
C GLU A 169 9.70 -11.24 -0.02
N SER A 170 10.33 -12.37 0.28
CA SER A 170 9.65 -13.65 0.46
C SER A 170 10.14 -14.36 1.71
N LEU A 171 9.27 -15.19 2.28
CA LEU A 171 9.54 -15.95 3.49
C LEU A 171 9.07 -17.39 3.32
N THR A 172 9.89 -18.33 3.78
CA THR A 172 9.53 -19.74 3.95
C THR A 172 9.59 -20.07 5.43
N LEU A 173 8.51 -20.64 5.96
CA LEU A 173 8.42 -21.11 7.35
C LEU A 173 8.52 -22.63 7.41
N ASN A 174 9.25 -23.14 8.39
CA ASN A 174 9.48 -24.57 8.59
C ASN A 174 8.87 -25.06 9.92
N PRO A 175 7.52 -25.13 10.03
CA PRO A 175 6.90 -25.65 11.24
C PRO A 175 7.22 -27.13 11.42
N ILE A 176 7.46 -27.54 12.66
CA ILE A 176 7.68 -28.95 13.01
C ILE A 176 6.34 -29.59 13.35
N PHE A 177 5.93 -30.63 12.61
CA PHE A 177 4.73 -31.41 12.88
C PHE A 177 5.06 -32.86 13.27
N GLU A 178 4.16 -33.51 14.01
CA GLU A 178 4.22 -34.94 14.27
C GLU A 178 3.47 -35.68 13.16
N LYS A 179 4.16 -36.59 12.48
CA LYS A 179 3.59 -37.48 11.46
C LYS A 179 3.42 -38.87 12.07
N THR A 180 2.21 -39.18 12.52
CA THR A 180 1.87 -40.49 13.06
C THR A 180 1.53 -41.45 11.93
N ILE A 181 2.26 -42.56 11.86
CA ILE A 181 2.02 -43.66 10.92
C ILE A 181 1.44 -44.82 11.71
N THR A 182 0.14 -45.05 11.57
CA THR A 182 -0.55 -46.17 12.20
C THR A 182 -0.47 -47.40 11.31
N LYS A 183 0.21 -48.44 11.81
CA LYS A 183 0.33 -49.76 11.16
C LYS A 183 -0.59 -50.76 11.85
N TYR A 184 -1.19 -51.65 11.08
CA TYR A 184 -2.13 -52.63 11.62
C TYR A 184 -1.43 -53.97 11.87
N LYS A 185 -1.64 -54.56 13.05
CA LYS A 185 -1.12 -55.89 13.40
C LYS A 185 -2.25 -56.80 13.90
N MET A 186 -2.17 -58.08 13.54
CA MET A 186 -3.16 -59.06 13.97
C MET A 186 -3.01 -59.39 15.47
N THR A 187 -4.13 -59.50 16.17
CA THR A 187 -4.19 -59.86 17.59
C THR A 187 -5.26 -60.94 17.86
N PRO A 188 -5.08 -61.82 18.86
CA PRO A 188 -6.11 -62.78 19.28
C PRO A 188 -7.17 -62.18 20.22
N LYS A 189 -7.10 -60.87 20.54
CA LYS A 189 -8.05 -60.19 21.44
C LYS A 189 -9.47 -60.15 20.89
N SER A 190 -10.46 -60.19 21.79
CA SER A 190 -11.88 -60.08 21.45
C SER A 190 -12.28 -58.64 21.05
N ASP A 191 -13.38 -58.49 20.30
CA ASP A 191 -13.93 -57.19 19.88
C ASP A 191 -14.16 -56.25 21.08
N SER A 192 -14.60 -56.79 22.23
CA SER A 192 -14.84 -56.04 23.46
C SER A 192 -13.57 -55.51 24.11
N GLU A 193 -12.46 -56.25 24.04
CA GLU A 193 -11.17 -55.83 24.61
C GLU A 193 -10.54 -54.71 23.77
N LEU A 194 -10.62 -54.82 22.44
CA LEU A 194 -10.18 -53.79 21.52
C LEU A 194 -10.97 -52.48 21.66
N LEU A 195 -12.30 -52.57 21.84
CA LEU A 195 -13.16 -51.40 22.08
C LEU A 195 -12.84 -50.71 23.41
N MET A 196 -12.57 -51.46 24.49
CA MET A 196 -12.16 -50.90 25.79
C MET A 196 -10.82 -50.17 25.69
N GLU A 197 -9.84 -50.72 24.97
CA GLU A 197 -8.54 -50.06 24.73
C GLU A 197 -8.70 -48.78 23.90
N SER A 198 -9.53 -48.81 22.84
CA SER A 198 -9.82 -47.64 21.99
C SER A 198 -10.55 -46.51 22.73
N LEU A 199 -11.48 -46.85 23.63
CA LEU A 199 -12.20 -45.84 24.44
C LEU A 199 -11.27 -45.18 25.47
N ASN A 200 -10.32 -45.93 26.04
CA ASN A 200 -9.33 -45.39 26.95
C ASN A 200 -8.31 -44.50 26.23
N SER A 201 -7.85 -44.87 25.04
CA SER A 201 -6.96 -44.03 24.22
C SER A 201 -7.66 -42.77 23.72
N ASN A 202 -8.94 -42.85 23.34
CA ASN A 202 -9.74 -41.68 22.96
C ASN A 202 -10.03 -40.72 24.13
N ARG A 203 -10.16 -41.22 25.37
CA ARG A 203 -10.21 -40.35 26.55
C ARG A 203 -8.89 -39.59 26.76
N LEU A 204 -7.76 -40.28 26.60
CA LEU A 204 -6.43 -39.67 26.67
C LEU A 204 -6.21 -38.62 25.56
N SER A 205 -6.73 -38.85 24.35
CA SER A 205 -6.66 -37.88 23.25
C SER A 205 -7.60 -36.68 23.44
N LEU A 206 -8.79 -36.87 24.01
CA LEU A 206 -9.69 -35.76 24.36
C LEU A 206 -9.09 -34.87 25.46
N ASP A 207 -8.50 -35.48 26.49
CA ASP A 207 -7.72 -34.77 27.52
C ASP A 207 -6.48 -34.08 26.92
N PHE A 208 -5.87 -34.66 25.88
CA PHE A 208 -4.75 -34.05 25.14
C PHE A 208 -5.17 -32.78 24.40
N TYR A 209 -6.32 -32.78 23.70
CA TYR A 209 -6.86 -31.59 23.03
C TYR A 209 -7.27 -30.48 24.01
N GLN A 210 -7.85 -30.81 25.17
CA GLN A 210 -8.17 -29.81 26.19
C GLN A 210 -6.90 -29.18 26.81
N ASN A 211 -5.82 -29.96 26.98
CA ASN A 211 -4.56 -29.47 27.55
C ASN A 211 -3.66 -28.72 26.53
N LEU A 212 -3.77 -29.03 25.23
CA LEU A 212 -3.16 -28.29 24.11
C LEU A 212 -3.60 -26.82 24.07
N LEU A 213 -4.80 -26.53 24.56
CA LEU A 213 -5.41 -25.20 24.56
C LEU A 213 -5.01 -24.34 25.76
N ASN A 214 -4.29 -24.91 26.74
CA ASN A 214 -3.95 -24.24 28.01
C ASN A 214 -2.44 -24.28 28.32
N PRO A 215 -1.66 -23.27 27.91
CA PRO A 215 -0.18 -23.30 27.94
C PRO A 215 0.47 -23.23 29.34
N PHE A 216 -0.32 -23.09 30.42
CA PHE A 216 0.21 -22.91 31.79
C PHE A 216 -0.25 -23.96 32.80
N GLY A 217 -1.04 -24.96 32.39
CA GLY A 217 -1.42 -26.10 33.24
C GLY A 217 -0.60 -27.38 33.01
N SER A 218 0.12 -27.46 31.88
CA SER A 218 0.87 -28.65 31.48
C SER A 218 2.36 -28.36 31.38
N ASN A 219 3.20 -29.32 31.77
CA ASN A 219 4.63 -29.32 31.49
C ASN A 219 4.89 -29.56 29.99
N ARG A 220 4.09 -29.02 29.06
CA ARG A 220 4.16 -29.32 27.63
C ARG A 220 4.35 -28.03 26.83
N ILE A 221 5.15 -28.10 25.76
CA ILE A 221 5.43 -27.01 24.82
C ILE A 221 5.07 -27.52 23.42
N ASN A 222 4.23 -26.78 22.71
CA ASN A 222 4.00 -27.01 21.29
C ASN A 222 5.16 -26.40 20.49
N LYS A 223 5.88 -27.23 19.73
CA LYS A 223 7.03 -26.85 18.91
C LYS A 223 6.66 -26.54 17.46
N SER A 224 5.38 -26.63 17.10
CA SER A 224 4.84 -26.26 15.78
C SER A 224 4.59 -24.75 15.62
N TRP A 225 4.76 -23.96 16.68
CA TRP A 225 4.73 -22.50 16.58
C TRP A 225 5.91 -22.00 15.75
N VAL A 226 5.65 -20.99 14.93
CA VAL A 226 6.64 -20.33 14.10
C VAL A 226 6.61 -18.83 14.35
N ASP A 227 7.80 -18.25 14.37
CA ASP A 227 8.04 -16.84 14.63
C ASP A 227 8.73 -16.23 13.41
N PHE A 228 8.33 -15.01 13.04
CA PHE A 228 9.01 -14.23 12.01
C PHE A 228 8.84 -12.73 12.27
N GLU A 229 9.75 -11.93 11.74
CA GLU A 229 9.68 -10.48 11.79
C GLU A 229 8.96 -9.94 10.56
N LEU A 230 7.92 -9.14 10.79
CA LEU A 230 7.31 -8.34 9.74
C LEU A 230 7.92 -6.94 9.78
N VAL A 231 8.58 -6.57 8.69
CA VAL A 231 9.22 -5.26 8.54
C VAL A 231 8.32 -4.34 7.71
N MET A 232 8.08 -3.15 8.24
CA MET A 232 7.27 -2.08 7.68
C MET A 232 8.18 -0.94 7.26
N GLU A 233 8.26 -0.67 5.97
CA GLU A 233 9.20 0.29 5.41
C GLU A 233 8.47 1.49 4.82
N ASN A 234 8.88 2.70 5.18
CA ASN A 234 8.45 3.92 4.49
C ASN A 234 9.41 4.19 3.32
N LYS A 235 9.02 3.72 2.13
CA LYS A 235 9.72 3.98 0.85
C LYS A 235 9.43 5.38 0.28
N GLY A 236 8.50 6.12 0.89
CA GLY A 236 8.18 7.49 0.54
C GLY A 236 9.25 8.49 0.96
N SER A 237 9.10 9.73 0.50
CA SER A 237 9.93 10.87 0.90
C SER A 237 9.28 11.75 1.98
N ILE A 238 8.07 11.42 2.43
CA ILE A 238 7.35 12.08 3.53
C ILE A 238 7.22 11.13 4.73
N VAL A 239 7.26 11.70 5.94
CA VAL A 239 6.98 11.04 7.21
C VAL A 239 5.53 10.56 7.29
N LEU A 240 5.31 9.32 7.71
CA LEU A 240 3.97 8.80 8.03
C LEU A 240 3.62 9.10 9.49
N GLU A 241 2.55 9.87 9.70
CA GLU A 241 2.04 10.27 11.02
C GLU A 241 0.66 9.65 11.31
N ASP A 242 0.33 9.48 12.59
CA ASP A 242 -0.91 8.85 13.09
C ASP A 242 -1.27 7.57 12.33
N TRP A 243 -0.27 6.70 12.18
CA TRP A 243 -0.40 5.53 11.34
C TRP A 243 -0.66 4.26 12.15
N ARG A 244 -1.30 3.28 11.50
CA ARG A 244 -1.50 1.92 12.00
C ARG A 244 -1.49 0.95 10.83
N LEU A 245 -1.06 -0.27 11.07
CA LEU A 245 -1.11 -1.37 10.11
C LEU A 245 -2.10 -2.41 10.61
N ILE A 246 -3.00 -2.85 9.74
CA ILE A 246 -3.96 -3.92 10.02
C ILE A 246 -3.60 -5.08 9.10
N ILE A 247 -3.47 -6.28 9.67
CA ILE A 247 -3.15 -7.52 8.96
C ILE A 247 -4.26 -8.50 9.23
N LYS A 248 -4.79 -9.13 8.19
CA LYS A 248 -5.84 -10.12 8.29
C LYS A 248 -5.44 -11.39 7.56
N PHE A 249 -5.22 -12.46 8.32
CA PHE A 249 -4.91 -13.77 7.76
C PHE A 249 -6.16 -14.40 7.18
N LYS A 250 -6.07 -14.84 5.93
CA LYS A 250 -7.18 -15.45 5.19
C LYS A 250 -7.07 -16.96 5.15
N GLU A 251 -5.85 -17.48 5.02
CA GLU A 251 -5.60 -18.90 4.83
C GLU A 251 -4.32 -19.34 5.56
N GLY A 252 -4.26 -20.59 6.00
CA GLY A 252 -3.05 -21.24 6.49
C GLY A 252 -2.69 -21.00 7.97
N VAL A 253 -3.53 -20.30 8.74
CA VAL A 253 -3.27 -19.99 10.15
C VAL A 253 -4.37 -20.53 11.05
N THR A 254 -4.01 -21.39 12.01
CA THR A 254 -4.95 -21.93 13.00
C THR A 254 -5.07 -21.03 14.23
N ARG A 255 -3.93 -20.48 14.71
CA ARG A 255 -3.91 -19.56 15.88
C ARG A 255 -2.85 -18.48 15.74
N LEU A 256 -3.14 -17.32 16.31
CA LEU A 256 -2.20 -16.24 16.56
C LEU A 256 -1.84 -16.23 18.05
N ASP A 257 -0.58 -15.97 18.37
CA ASP A 257 -0.15 -15.82 19.76
C ASP A 257 -0.57 -14.45 20.27
N ASN A 258 -1.64 -14.38 21.06
CA ASN A 258 -2.08 -13.16 21.74
C ASN A 258 -1.43 -12.98 23.13
N GLY A 259 -0.44 -13.80 23.48
CA GLY A 259 0.14 -13.87 24.81
C GLY A 259 -0.75 -14.56 25.85
N SER A 260 -0.27 -14.63 27.08
CA SER A 260 -0.99 -15.27 28.19
C SER A 260 -1.80 -14.25 28.98
N PRO A 261 -2.95 -14.59 29.59
CA PRO A 261 -3.60 -13.72 30.58
C PRO A 261 -2.67 -13.31 31.74
N MET A 262 -1.65 -14.13 32.04
CA MET A 262 -0.68 -13.87 33.11
C MET A 262 0.57 -13.10 32.63
N PHE A 263 0.87 -13.18 31.33
CA PHE A 263 1.96 -12.48 30.65
C PHE A 263 1.48 -12.12 29.25
N PRO A 264 0.62 -11.09 29.11
CA PRO A 264 0.17 -10.69 27.79
C PRO A 264 1.41 -10.21 27.04
N LYS A 265 1.54 -10.57 25.76
CA LYS A 265 2.45 -9.87 24.84
C LYS A 265 1.84 -8.49 24.64
N LEU A 266 1.92 -7.65 25.67
CA LEU A 266 1.73 -6.20 25.56
C LEU A 266 3.01 -5.66 24.92
N SER A 267 3.24 -6.06 23.67
CA SER A 267 3.70 -5.07 22.74
C SER A 267 2.67 -3.94 22.84
N LEU A 268 3.02 -2.82 23.47
CA LEU A 268 2.16 -1.62 23.48
C LEU A 268 1.84 -1.16 22.05
N THR A 269 2.49 -1.78 21.06
CA THR A 269 2.26 -1.58 19.64
C THR A 269 1.33 -2.56 18.96
N GLU A 270 0.89 -3.67 19.55
CA GLU A 270 0.08 -4.68 18.83
C GLU A 270 -1.18 -5.10 19.57
N PHE A 271 -2.29 -5.17 18.83
CA PHE A 271 -3.53 -5.79 19.26
C PHE A 271 -3.82 -7.01 18.38
N ILE A 272 -4.03 -8.17 18.99
CA ILE A 272 -4.20 -9.45 18.30
C ILE A 272 -5.59 -10.02 18.63
N ASP A 273 -6.37 -10.25 17.59
CA ASP A 273 -7.66 -10.91 17.63
C ASP A 273 -7.55 -12.29 16.98
N ASP A 274 -7.50 -13.33 17.81
CA ASP A 274 -7.40 -14.72 17.34
C ASP A 274 -8.74 -15.25 16.77
N GLU A 275 -9.88 -14.65 17.11
CA GLU A 275 -11.17 -15.08 16.54
C GLU A 275 -11.28 -14.64 15.08
N THR A 276 -10.88 -13.38 14.80
CA THR A 276 -10.92 -12.83 13.44
C THR A 276 -9.61 -13.01 12.67
N LYS A 277 -8.59 -13.62 13.29
CA LYS A 277 -7.22 -13.77 12.77
C LYS A 277 -6.64 -12.44 12.26
N THR A 278 -6.79 -11.40 13.07
CA THR A 278 -6.39 -10.03 12.73
C THR A 278 -5.36 -9.50 13.72
N ILE A 279 -4.32 -8.86 13.19
CA ILE A 279 -3.31 -8.13 13.97
C ILE A 279 -3.43 -6.65 13.62
N THR A 280 -3.48 -5.78 14.63
CA THR A 280 -3.41 -4.32 14.46
C THR A 280 -2.16 -3.80 15.14
N TYR A 281 -1.22 -3.30 14.35
CA TYR A 281 -0.03 -2.60 14.83
C TYR A 281 -0.28 -1.08 14.90
N ARG A 282 0.13 -0.45 15.99
CA ARG A 282 0.15 1.00 16.19
C ARG A 282 1.44 1.38 16.91
N PRO A 283 2.24 2.36 16.44
CA PRO A 283 3.48 2.73 17.11
C PRO A 283 3.22 3.32 18.51
N ILE A 284 4.13 3.00 19.47
CA ILE A 284 4.12 3.59 20.82
C ILE A 284 4.22 5.10 20.70
N ASP A 285 3.43 5.80 21.52
CA ASP A 285 3.35 7.26 21.56
C ASP A 285 3.00 7.92 20.21
N ASN A 286 2.36 7.16 19.30
CA ASN A 286 2.12 7.57 17.91
C ASN A 286 3.39 8.01 17.18
N ASN A 287 4.54 7.38 17.49
CA ASN A 287 5.79 7.73 16.85
C ASN A 287 5.68 7.62 15.32
N PRO A 288 6.09 8.66 14.59
CA PRO A 288 6.02 8.63 13.15
C PRO A 288 7.00 7.60 12.55
N LEU A 289 6.69 7.14 11.34
CA LEU A 289 7.64 6.39 10.51
C LEU A 289 8.26 7.35 9.50
N ILE A 290 9.49 7.78 9.77
CA ILE A 290 10.19 8.76 8.95
C ILE A 290 10.61 8.15 7.60
N GLN A 291 10.89 9.00 6.62
CA GLN A 291 11.30 8.59 5.28
C GLN A 291 12.58 7.73 5.31
N LYS A 292 12.62 6.67 4.49
CA LYS A 292 13.75 5.71 4.38
C LYS A 292 14.09 4.98 5.67
N ASP A 293 13.15 4.94 6.61
CA ASP A 293 13.28 4.20 7.85
C ASP A 293 12.30 3.03 7.85
N ASN A 294 12.58 2.07 8.71
CA ASN A 294 11.76 0.88 8.88
C ASN A 294 11.47 0.61 10.35
N ARG A 295 10.39 -0.10 10.59
CA ARG A 295 10.05 -0.66 11.89
C ARG A 295 9.65 -2.11 11.69
N TYR A 296 9.85 -2.92 12.70
CA TYR A 296 9.44 -4.31 12.65
C TYR A 296 8.78 -4.73 13.96
N PHE A 297 8.02 -5.81 13.89
CA PHE A 297 7.55 -6.53 15.05
C PHE A 297 7.52 -8.03 14.76
N GLU A 298 7.60 -8.82 15.82
CA GLU A 298 7.63 -10.28 15.74
C GLU A 298 6.20 -10.83 15.77
N ILE A 299 5.89 -11.67 14.78
CA ILE A 299 4.62 -12.39 14.70
C ILE A 299 4.89 -13.85 15.04
N SER A 300 4.20 -14.33 16.07
CA SER A 300 4.17 -15.74 16.45
C SER A 300 2.81 -16.33 16.07
N LEU A 301 2.80 -17.39 15.27
CA LEU A 301 1.56 -18.05 14.84
C LEU A 301 1.70 -19.57 14.78
N LEU A 302 0.55 -20.23 14.79
CA LEU A 302 0.42 -21.67 14.62
C LEU A 302 -0.17 -21.96 13.23
N PRO A 303 0.62 -22.50 12.29
CA PRO A 303 0.16 -22.81 10.94
C PRO A 303 -0.84 -23.96 10.94
N GLU A 304 -1.75 -23.96 9.97
CA GLU A 304 -2.68 -25.08 9.77
C GLU A 304 -1.94 -26.35 9.30
N PRO A 305 -2.18 -27.51 9.94
CA PRO A 305 -1.60 -28.77 9.48
C PRO A 305 -1.98 -29.04 8.02
N ASN A 306 -1.00 -29.44 7.21
CA ASN A 306 -1.14 -29.69 5.76
C ASN A 306 -1.29 -28.44 4.87
N SER A 307 -1.22 -27.22 5.41
CA SER A 307 -1.16 -26.04 4.55
C SER A 307 0.21 -25.88 3.91
N GLU A 308 0.24 -25.57 2.61
CA GLU A 308 1.47 -25.27 1.85
C GLU A 308 1.86 -23.79 1.93
N LYS A 309 0.92 -22.92 2.34
CA LYS A 309 1.13 -21.47 2.38
C LYS A 309 0.23 -20.74 3.37
N ILE A 310 0.60 -19.50 3.68
CA ILE A 310 -0.18 -18.55 4.47
C ILE A 310 -0.47 -17.34 3.58
N ILE A 311 -1.74 -16.94 3.49
CA ILE A 311 -2.15 -15.74 2.75
C ILE A 311 -2.73 -14.74 3.72
N PHE A 312 -2.29 -13.49 3.63
CA PHE A 312 -2.86 -12.41 4.40
C PHE A 312 -2.99 -11.12 3.59
N GLU A 313 -4.02 -10.36 3.94
CA GLU A 313 -4.24 -8.99 3.49
C GLU A 313 -3.65 -8.03 4.51
N TRP A 314 -3.11 -6.91 4.06
CA TRP A 314 -2.66 -5.84 4.93
C TRP A 314 -3.20 -4.49 4.47
N GLU A 315 -3.46 -3.61 5.43
CA GLU A 315 -3.94 -2.24 5.22
C GLU A 315 -3.19 -1.29 6.15
N LEU A 316 -2.42 -0.39 5.57
CA LEU A 316 -1.85 0.76 6.24
C LEU A 316 -2.86 1.91 6.20
N LEU A 317 -3.16 2.45 7.37
CA LEU A 317 -3.92 3.68 7.53
C LEU A 317 -3.05 4.73 8.21
N ALA A 318 -2.82 5.87 7.58
CA ALA A 318 -2.08 7.02 8.12
C ALA A 318 -2.85 8.32 7.88
N ARG A 319 -2.47 9.41 8.57
CA ARG A 319 -3.22 10.68 8.53
C ARG A 319 -3.53 11.16 7.12
N ASP A 320 -2.53 11.13 6.24
CA ASP A 320 -2.59 11.67 4.87
C ASP A 320 -2.36 10.58 3.80
N PHE A 321 -2.31 9.31 4.18
CA PHE A 321 -1.97 8.20 3.28
C PHE A 321 -2.58 6.88 3.72
N ASN A 322 -3.16 6.13 2.78
CA ASN A 322 -3.61 4.76 3.00
C ASN A 322 -3.10 3.87 1.87
N LYS A 323 -2.69 2.64 2.19
CA LYS A 323 -2.25 1.65 1.20
C LYS A 323 -2.65 0.26 1.67
N SER A 324 -3.09 -0.58 0.75
CA SER A 324 -3.42 -1.98 1.04
C SER A 324 -2.68 -2.90 0.08
N GLY A 325 -2.44 -4.13 0.50
CA GLY A 325 -1.83 -5.16 -0.31
C GLY A 325 -2.13 -6.56 0.19
N ASN A 326 -1.57 -7.53 -0.51
CA ASN A 326 -1.64 -8.94 -0.16
C ASN A 326 -0.22 -9.48 -0.06
N ALA A 327 -0.01 -10.46 0.81
CA ALA A 327 1.24 -11.17 0.89
C ALA A 327 1.02 -12.67 1.10
N GLU A 328 2.00 -13.45 0.67
CA GLU A 328 2.00 -14.91 0.73
C GLU A 328 3.32 -15.37 1.37
N ILE A 329 3.22 -16.30 2.32
CA ILE A 329 4.36 -16.95 2.97
C ILE A 329 4.29 -18.44 2.63
N ARG A 330 5.41 -19.03 2.20
CA ARG A 330 5.48 -20.47 1.91
C ARG A 330 5.66 -21.27 3.21
N ILE A 331 5.03 -22.43 3.30
CA ILE A 331 5.24 -23.39 4.40
C ILE A 331 5.96 -24.63 3.84
N GLU A 332 7.10 -24.98 4.43
CA GLU A 332 7.84 -26.21 4.16
C GLU A 332 8.03 -26.97 5.48
N PRO A 333 7.06 -27.81 5.88
CA PRO A 333 7.04 -28.42 7.21
C PRO A 333 8.12 -29.49 7.39
N GLU A 334 8.65 -29.58 8.61
CA GLU A 334 9.51 -30.68 9.06
C GLU A 334 8.67 -31.71 9.83
N TYR A 335 8.90 -33.00 9.59
CA TYR A 335 8.11 -34.06 10.21
C TYR A 335 8.93 -34.89 11.19
N VAL A 336 8.43 -34.99 12.43
CA VAL A 336 8.88 -35.98 13.41
C VAL A 336 7.97 -37.21 13.26
N GLU A 337 8.53 -38.32 12.77
CA GLU A 337 7.76 -39.55 12.55
C GLU A 337 7.54 -40.33 13.85
N LYS A 338 6.30 -40.77 14.06
CA LYS A 338 5.91 -41.64 15.17
C LYS A 338 5.16 -42.85 14.61
N ILE A 339 5.65 -44.05 14.87
CA ILE A 339 4.99 -45.28 14.44
C ILE A 339 4.12 -45.80 15.57
N GLU A 340 2.83 -45.97 15.31
CA GLU A 340 1.88 -46.58 16.24
C GLU A 340 1.33 -47.87 15.62
N TYR A 341 1.02 -48.85 16.48
CA TYR A 341 0.46 -50.11 16.05
C TYR A 341 -0.96 -50.26 16.56
N GLU A 342 -1.91 -50.37 15.65
CA GLU A 342 -3.30 -50.68 15.97
C GLU A 342 -3.53 -52.18 15.84
N GLU A 343 -4.13 -52.78 16.87
CA GLU A 343 -4.42 -54.21 16.91
C GLU A 343 -5.78 -54.50 16.30
N VAL A 344 -5.83 -55.40 15.32
CA VAL A 344 -7.06 -55.85 14.66
C VAL A 344 -7.22 -57.36 14.80
N ASN A 345 -8.44 -57.83 15.00
CA ASN A 345 -8.73 -59.25 15.22
C ASN A 345 -9.42 -59.93 14.02
N LYS A 346 -9.79 -59.16 12.99
CA LYS A 346 -10.33 -59.65 11.72
C LYS A 346 -9.39 -59.33 10.58
N GLN A 347 -9.17 -60.29 9.70
CA GLN A 347 -8.31 -60.13 8.52
C GLN A 347 -8.83 -59.03 7.56
N SER A 348 -10.13 -58.74 7.57
CA SER A 348 -10.77 -57.66 6.80
C SER A 348 -10.38 -56.25 7.26
N ASP A 349 -9.85 -56.13 8.48
CA ASP A 349 -9.60 -54.86 9.13
C ASP A 349 -8.12 -54.44 9.03
N LEU A 350 -7.28 -55.29 8.42
CA LEU A 350 -5.95 -54.91 7.96
C LEU A 350 -6.08 -53.94 6.79
N LYS A 351 -5.78 -52.67 7.04
CA LYS A 351 -5.81 -51.59 6.06
C LYS A 351 -4.39 -51.12 5.75
N ASP A 352 -4.27 -50.34 4.68
CA ASP A 352 -3.04 -49.60 4.39
C ASP A 352 -2.69 -48.64 5.53
N ASP A 353 -1.39 -48.37 5.69
CA ASP A 353 -0.85 -47.48 6.74
C ASP A 353 -1.60 -46.14 6.74
N LYS A 354 -2.15 -45.77 7.90
CA LYS A 354 -2.86 -44.50 8.07
C LYS A 354 -1.87 -43.42 8.53
N ILE A 355 -1.78 -42.33 7.77
CA ILE A 355 -0.94 -41.18 8.11
C ILE A 355 -1.83 -40.09 8.72
N ASN A 356 -1.43 -39.57 9.88
CA ASN A 356 -2.05 -38.42 10.53
C ASN A 356 -0.97 -37.37 10.85
N ILE A 357 -1.23 -36.12 10.48
CA ILE A 357 -0.32 -35.00 10.77
C ILE A 357 -0.95 -34.18 11.89
N SER A 358 -0.20 -33.96 12.96
CA SER A 358 -0.64 -33.22 14.13
C SER A 358 0.47 -32.32 14.68
N TYR A 359 0.15 -31.48 15.65
CA TYR A 359 1.13 -30.60 16.28
C TYR A 359 2.16 -31.38 17.10
N TYR A 360 3.44 -31.03 16.96
CA TYR A 360 4.51 -31.65 17.70
C TYR A 360 4.62 -31.03 19.10
N VAL A 361 4.29 -31.80 20.13
CA VAL A 361 4.24 -31.34 21.52
C VAL A 361 5.19 -32.15 22.40
N VAL A 362 6.08 -31.46 23.10
CA VAL A 362 7.11 -32.07 23.96
C VAL A 362 6.95 -31.66 25.42
N GLU A 363 7.45 -32.45 26.36
CA GLU A 363 7.50 -32.05 27.76
C GLU A 363 8.62 -31.03 28.04
N LYS A 364 8.38 -30.06 28.93
CA LYS A 364 9.35 -29.08 29.43
C LYS A 364 10.47 -29.82 30.15
N GLU A 365 11.70 -29.69 29.69
CA GLU A 365 12.86 -30.15 30.44
C GLU A 365 12.86 -29.49 31.82
N LYS A 366 12.80 -30.29 32.89
CA LYS A 366 13.04 -29.80 34.24
C LYS A 366 14.49 -29.35 34.30
N LYS A 367 14.74 -28.03 34.23
CA LYS A 367 16.04 -27.46 34.60
C LYS A 367 16.37 -27.97 36.01
N LYS A 368 17.43 -28.77 36.13
CA LYS A 368 18.00 -29.21 37.41
C LYS A 368 18.60 -28.04 38.17
#